data_AF-A0A521THH8-F1
#
_entry.id   AF-A0A521THH8-F1
#
_cell.length_a   1.000
_cell.length_b   1.000
_cell.length_c   1.000
_cell.angle_alpha   90.00
_cell.angle_beta   90.00
_cell.angle_gamma   90.00
#
_symmetry.space_group_name_H-M   'P 1'
#
loop_
_entity.id
_entity.type
_entity.pdbx_description
1 polymer ?
#
loop_
_entity_poly.entity_id
_entity_poly.type
_entity_poly.pdbx_seq_one_letter_code
_entity_poly.pdbx_strand_id
1 'polypeptide(L)'
;MERRKILRALAVVLVTGVVTGSRPAEAQHPIVDVSGEWNSVFAGGTSTLRLTQYGATVVGVYGSSASMPGAMAGRVNGRLMLGRWTDASSSGGFRLEFSPDGRRFAGTWGRTVDSNTSGGPWIGSR
;
A
#
# COMPACT_ATOMS: atom_id res chain seq x y z
N MET A 1 -78.79 -10.77 20.27
CA MET A 1 -78.08 -11.00 21.54
C MET A 1 -76.59 -10.92 21.22
N GLU A 2 -75.92 -9.77 21.26
CA GLU A 2 -75.63 -8.84 22.35
C GLU A 2 -74.14 -8.93 22.73
N ARG A 3 -73.59 -7.72 22.88
CA ARG A 3 -72.22 -7.29 23.18
C ARG A 3 -71.52 -8.09 24.26
N ARG A 4 -70.18 -8.13 24.19
CA ARG A 4 -69.29 -7.78 25.31
C ARG A 4 -68.02 -7.11 24.78
N LYS A 5 -67.96 -5.79 24.93
CA LYS A 5 -66.73 -4.99 24.92
C LYS A 5 -65.92 -5.33 26.18
N ILE A 6 -64.60 -5.39 26.10
CA ILE A 6 -63.68 -4.76 27.07
C ILE A 6 -62.42 -4.32 26.30
N LEU A 7 -62.14 -3.01 26.33
CA LEU A 7 -60.81 -2.44 26.07
C LEU A 7 -59.93 -2.65 27.31
N ARG A 8 -58.65 -3.02 27.13
CA ARG A 8 -57.55 -2.62 28.04
C ARG A 8 -56.22 -2.38 27.29
N ALA A 9 -55.91 -1.09 27.19
CA ALA A 9 -54.64 -0.38 27.31
C ALA A 9 -53.27 -1.01 26.96
N LEU A 10 -52.53 -0.22 26.16
CA LEU A 10 -51.10 0.16 26.23
C LEU A 10 -49.96 -0.86 25.98
N ALA A 11 -49.40 -0.73 24.77
CA ALA A 11 -48.00 -0.56 24.36
C ALA A 11 -46.84 -0.98 25.29
N VAL A 12 -45.90 -1.76 24.73
CA VAL A 12 -44.46 -1.46 24.78
C VAL A 12 -43.84 -1.85 23.43
N VAL A 13 -43.20 -0.87 22.79
CA VAL A 13 -42.33 -1.04 21.63
C VAL A 13 -41.05 -1.73 22.08
N LEU A 14 -40.67 -2.84 21.45
CA LEU A 14 -39.30 -3.35 21.53
C LEU A 14 -38.63 -3.09 20.18
N VAL A 15 -37.89 -1.97 20.13
CA VAL A 15 -36.95 -1.65 19.07
C VAL A 15 -35.85 -2.71 19.11
N THR A 16 -35.83 -3.62 18.14
CA THR A 16 -34.62 -4.39 17.84
C THR A 16 -33.70 -3.45 17.07
N GLY A 17 -32.81 -2.79 17.81
CA GLY A 17 -31.78 -1.94 17.22
C GLY A 17 -30.93 -2.76 16.26
N VAL A 18 -30.95 -2.39 14.99
CA VAL A 18 -29.87 -2.74 14.07
C VAL A 18 -28.65 -1.98 14.57
N VAL A 19 -27.68 -2.69 15.13
CA VAL A 19 -26.37 -2.12 15.42
C VAL A 19 -25.66 -1.91 14.08
N THR A 20 -25.95 -0.79 13.42
CA THR A 20 -25.06 -0.23 12.40
C THR A 20 -23.81 0.24 13.11
N GLY A 21 -22.85 -0.67 13.30
CA GLY A 21 -21.49 -0.30 13.66
C GLY A 21 -20.91 0.50 12.51
N SER A 22 -21.00 1.83 12.58
CA SER A 22 -20.15 2.73 11.81
C SER A 22 -18.72 2.49 12.29
N ARG A 23 -18.01 1.58 11.64
CA ARG A 23 -16.55 1.57 11.72
C ARG A 23 -16.11 2.99 11.41
N PRO A 24 -15.32 3.67 12.26
CA PRO A 24 -14.71 4.91 11.84
C PRO A 24 -14.00 4.60 10.53
N ALA A 25 -14.32 5.36 9.48
CA ALA A 25 -13.52 5.36 8.27
C ALA A 25 -12.13 5.78 8.73
N GLU A 26 -11.26 4.78 8.99
CA GLU A 26 -9.83 4.99 9.16
C GLU A 26 -9.44 5.87 7.99
N ALA A 27 -9.05 7.11 8.27
CA ALA A 27 -8.84 8.12 7.24
C ALA A 27 -7.82 7.55 6.26
N GLN A 28 -8.32 7.02 5.14
CA GLN A 28 -7.48 6.41 4.13
C GLN A 28 -6.70 7.57 3.54
N HIS A 29 -5.45 7.72 3.97
CA HIS A 29 -4.56 8.67 3.36
C HIS A 29 -4.57 8.40 1.86
N PRO A 30 -4.80 9.43 1.02
CA PRO A 30 -4.80 9.23 -0.42
C PRO A 30 -3.50 8.55 -0.80
N ILE A 31 -3.63 7.37 -1.41
CA ILE A 31 -2.48 6.58 -1.85
C ILE A 31 -1.90 7.33 -3.04
N VAL A 32 -0.62 7.69 -2.94
CA VAL A 32 0.08 8.38 -4.04
C VAL A 32 0.18 7.44 -5.25
N ASP A 33 0.05 8.00 -6.44
CA ASP A 33 0.30 7.25 -7.68
C ASP A 33 1.80 7.17 -7.94
N VAL A 34 2.34 5.95 -7.84
CA VAL A 34 3.76 5.62 -8.05
C VAL A 34 4.03 5.01 -9.43
N SER A 35 3.01 4.89 -10.29
CA SER A 35 3.12 4.24 -11.60
C SER A 35 4.08 4.95 -12.56
N GLY A 36 4.56 4.27 -13.59
CA GLY A 36 5.36 4.87 -14.65
C GLY A 36 6.84 4.58 -14.52
N GLU A 37 7.63 5.34 -15.27
CA GLU A 37 9.07 5.15 -15.39
C GLU A 37 9.82 6.08 -14.43
N TRP A 38 10.85 5.55 -13.79
CA TRP A 38 11.66 6.26 -12.81
C TRP A 38 13.13 6.09 -13.11
N ASN A 39 13.88 7.18 -12.97
CA ASN A 39 15.32 7.15 -12.86
C ASN A 39 15.68 7.05 -11.38
N SER A 40 16.55 6.12 -11.01
CA SER A 40 16.89 5.84 -9.63
C SER A 40 18.36 5.46 -9.44
N VAL A 41 18.80 5.48 -8.18
CA VAL A 41 20.14 5.06 -7.79
C VAL A 41 20.04 4.15 -6.57
N PHE A 42 20.65 2.97 -6.66
CA PHE A 42 20.81 2.02 -5.55
C PHE A 42 22.10 1.21 -5.75
N ALA A 43 22.66 0.65 -4.66
CA ALA A 43 23.91 -0.11 -4.70
C ALA A 43 25.09 0.61 -5.39
N GLY A 44 25.05 1.95 -5.46
CA GLY A 44 26.03 2.76 -6.20
C GLY A 44 25.85 2.80 -7.73
N GLY A 45 24.82 2.13 -8.27
CA GLY A 45 24.50 2.12 -9.70
C GLY A 45 23.28 2.97 -10.06
N THR A 46 23.22 3.41 -11.31
CA THR A 46 22.03 4.01 -11.91
C THR A 46 21.07 2.92 -12.36
N SER A 47 19.78 3.20 -12.26
CA SER A 47 18.72 2.23 -12.53
C SER A 47 17.48 2.89 -13.13
N THR A 48 16.84 2.18 -14.05
CA THR A 48 15.51 2.51 -14.56
C THR A 48 14.49 1.54 -13.96
N LEU A 49 13.47 2.07 -13.30
CA LEU A 49 12.32 1.29 -12.80
C LEU A 49 11.09 1.58 -13.65
N ARG A 50 10.28 0.56 -13.89
CA ARG A 50 8.94 0.71 -14.47
C ARG A 50 7.93 0.10 -13.51
N LEU A 51 7.09 0.94 -12.91
CA LEU A 51 6.09 0.55 -11.91
C LEU A 51 4.68 0.56 -12.50
N THR A 52 3.86 -0.40 -12.09
CA THR A 52 2.43 -0.47 -12.40
C THR A 52 1.66 -0.68 -11.11
N GLN A 53 0.73 0.24 -10.82
CA GLN A 53 -0.06 0.24 -9.59
C GLN A 53 -1.50 -0.19 -9.83
N TYR A 54 -1.98 -1.09 -8.97
CA TYR A 54 -3.35 -1.58 -8.89
C TYR A 54 -3.88 -1.34 -7.48
N GLY A 55 -4.49 -0.16 -7.26
CA GLY A 55 -4.88 0.30 -5.93
C GLY A 55 -3.66 0.44 -5.01
N ALA A 56 -3.62 -0.34 -3.92
CA ALA A 56 -2.47 -0.39 -3.02
C ALA A 56 -1.36 -1.32 -3.48
N THR A 57 -1.58 -2.19 -4.46
CA THR A 57 -0.58 -3.17 -4.92
C THR A 57 0.26 -2.57 -6.05
N VAL A 58 1.56 -2.77 -6.01
CA VAL A 58 2.48 -2.33 -7.08
C VAL A 58 3.36 -3.48 -7.49
N VAL A 59 3.50 -3.65 -8.80
CA VAL A 59 4.49 -4.52 -9.42
C VAL A 59 5.41 -3.69 -10.30
N GLY A 60 6.64 -4.14 -10.50
CA GLY A 60 7.57 -3.44 -11.36
C GLY A 60 8.72 -4.29 -11.82
N VAL A 61 9.44 -3.75 -12.79
CA VAL A 61 10.71 -4.28 -13.30
C VAL A 61 11.76 -3.20 -13.19
N TYR A 62 13.01 -3.60 -13.05
CA TYR A 62 14.14 -2.69 -13.03
C TYR A 62 15.32 -3.22 -13.85
N GLY A 63 16.07 -2.30 -14.42
CA GLY A 63 17.41 -2.54 -14.95
C GLY A 63 18.40 -1.62 -14.25
N SER A 64 19.60 -2.11 -13.93
CA SER A 64 20.60 -1.37 -13.17
C SER A 64 22.01 -1.60 -13.71
N SER A 65 22.90 -0.62 -13.53
CA SER A 65 24.33 -0.80 -13.78
C SER A 65 25.05 -1.57 -12.66
N ALA A 66 24.42 -1.74 -11.49
CA ALA A 66 25.02 -2.37 -10.31
C ALA A 66 24.43 -3.75 -9.96
N SER A 67 23.38 -4.18 -10.66
CA SER A 67 22.75 -5.49 -10.46
C SER A 67 22.25 -6.06 -11.76
N MET A 68 21.88 -7.34 -11.76
CA MET A 68 21.13 -7.91 -12.86
C MET A 68 19.74 -7.25 -12.96
N PRO A 69 19.13 -7.25 -14.16
CA PRO A 69 17.73 -6.88 -14.30
C PRO A 69 16.85 -7.75 -13.42
N GLY A 70 15.79 -7.15 -12.87
CA GLY A 70 14.96 -7.81 -11.88
C GLY A 70 13.52 -7.31 -11.87
N ALA A 71 12.76 -7.87 -10.94
CA ALA A 71 11.38 -7.55 -10.68
C ALA A 71 11.18 -7.16 -9.22
N MET A 72 10.10 -6.44 -8.94
CA MET A 72 9.71 -6.08 -7.59
C MET A 72 8.20 -6.10 -7.43
N ALA A 73 7.75 -6.37 -6.21
CA ALA A 73 6.35 -6.28 -5.83
C ALA A 73 6.24 -5.71 -4.41
N GLY A 74 5.21 -4.90 -4.18
CA GLY A 74 4.99 -4.27 -2.88
C GLY A 74 3.60 -3.70 -2.71
N ARG A 75 3.39 -3.06 -1.56
CA ARG A 75 2.17 -2.32 -1.24
C ARG A 75 2.47 -0.89 -0.85
N VAL A 76 1.64 0.04 -1.34
CA VAL A 76 1.66 1.45 -0.96
C VAL A 76 0.62 1.70 0.12
N ASN A 77 1.02 2.35 1.20
CA ASN A 77 0.15 2.90 2.24
C ASN A 77 0.45 4.40 2.38
N GLY A 78 -0.47 5.24 1.92
CA GLY A 78 -0.25 6.68 1.76
C GLY A 78 0.92 6.96 0.82
N ARG A 79 2.08 7.30 1.38
CA ARG A 79 3.33 7.61 0.66
C ARG A 79 4.41 6.54 0.79
N LEU A 80 4.18 5.50 1.59
CA LEU A 80 5.18 4.49 1.90
C LEU A 80 4.91 3.23 1.09
N MET A 81 5.89 2.79 0.30
CA MET A 81 5.87 1.51 -0.40
C MET A 81 6.85 0.53 0.26
N LEU A 82 6.35 -0.62 0.67
CA LEU A 82 7.13 -1.73 1.22
C LEU A 82 6.95 -2.96 0.34
N GLY A 83 8.02 -3.74 0.15
CA GLY A 83 7.93 -4.93 -0.67
C GLY A 83 9.24 -5.69 -0.79
N ARG A 84 9.31 -6.52 -1.83
CA ARG A 84 10.47 -7.34 -2.17
C ARG A 84 10.90 -7.13 -3.61
N TRP A 85 12.21 -7.15 -3.83
CA TRP A 85 12.85 -7.21 -5.13
C TRP A 85 13.49 -8.58 -5.33
N THR A 86 13.65 -8.98 -6.58
CA THR A 86 14.36 -10.18 -7.00
C THR A 86 15.05 -9.92 -8.31
N ASP A 87 16.26 -10.45 -8.47
CA ASP A 87 16.92 -10.63 -9.76
C ASP A 87 17.35 -12.09 -9.91
N ALA A 88 18.10 -12.41 -10.97
CA ALA A 88 18.58 -13.77 -11.22
C ALA A 88 19.64 -14.25 -10.21
N SER A 89 20.22 -13.35 -9.40
CA SER A 89 21.29 -13.64 -8.45
C SER A 89 20.82 -13.68 -7.00
N SER A 90 19.82 -12.87 -6.63
CA SER A 90 19.41 -12.67 -5.25
C SER A 90 18.03 -12.02 -5.11
N SER A 91 17.58 -11.88 -3.87
CA SER A 91 16.34 -11.20 -3.53
C SER A 91 16.45 -10.48 -2.20
N GLY A 92 15.63 -9.45 -1.99
CA GLY A 92 15.64 -8.70 -0.76
C GLY A 92 14.40 -7.85 -0.53
N GLY A 93 14.31 -7.23 0.65
CA GLY A 93 13.27 -6.26 0.95
C GLY A 93 13.61 -4.85 0.46
N PHE A 94 12.61 -3.99 0.36
CA PHE A 94 12.80 -2.55 0.14
C PHE A 94 11.79 -1.72 0.92
N ARG A 95 12.13 -0.45 1.12
CA ARG A 95 11.28 0.60 1.68
C ARG A 95 11.48 1.89 0.89
N LEU A 96 10.45 2.38 0.23
CA LEU A 96 10.48 3.65 -0.52
C LEU A 96 9.42 4.59 0.01
N GLU A 97 9.79 5.81 0.37
CA GLU A 97 8.85 6.88 0.71
C GLU A 97 8.80 7.90 -0.41
N PHE A 98 7.61 8.07 -0.99
CA PHE A 98 7.35 8.97 -2.09
C PHE A 98 7.03 10.38 -1.58
N SER A 99 7.40 11.39 -2.37
CA SER A 99 6.96 12.76 -2.16
C SER A 99 5.44 12.88 -2.37
N PRO A 100 4.77 13.88 -1.78
CA PRO A 100 3.33 14.06 -1.94
C PRO A 100 2.86 14.22 -3.39
N ASP A 101 3.71 14.78 -4.25
CA ASP A 101 3.45 14.93 -5.69
C ASP A 101 3.74 13.65 -6.49
N GLY A 102 4.26 12.61 -5.84
CA GLY A 102 4.66 11.36 -6.48
C GLY A 102 5.78 11.52 -7.51
N ARG A 103 6.60 12.57 -7.46
CA ARG A 103 7.67 12.81 -8.46
C ARG A 103 9.06 12.39 -7.98
N ARG A 104 9.22 12.12 -6.69
CA ARG A 104 10.48 11.70 -6.07
C ARG A 104 10.19 10.61 -5.04
N PHE A 105 11.19 9.79 -4.76
CA PHE A 105 11.20 8.95 -3.57
C PHE A 105 12.61 8.87 -2.97
N ALA A 106 12.64 8.57 -1.67
CA ALA A 106 13.85 8.20 -0.96
C ALA A 106 13.56 6.99 -0.05
N GLY A 107 14.57 6.18 0.19
CA GLY A 107 14.36 4.91 0.85
C GLY A 107 15.61 4.08 0.94
N THR A 108 15.41 2.78 1.14
CA THR A 108 16.47 1.79 1.28
C THR A 108 16.08 0.46 0.67
N TRP A 109 17.10 -0.36 0.40
CA TRP A 109 16.95 -1.76 0.01
C TRP A 109 17.75 -2.64 0.98
N GLY A 110 17.39 -3.92 1.08
CA GLY A 110 18.11 -4.92 1.88
C GLY A 110 18.61 -6.07 1.03
N ARG A 111 19.66 -6.73 1.52
CA ARG A 111 20.34 -7.88 0.87
C ARG A 111 19.63 -9.21 1.06
N THR A 112 18.61 -9.25 1.92
CA THR A 112 17.83 -10.44 2.26
C THR A 112 16.35 -10.07 2.33
N VAL A 113 15.47 -11.06 2.18
CA VAL A 113 14.00 -10.86 2.18
C VAL A 113 13.43 -10.34 3.50
N ASP A 114 14.21 -10.45 4.59
CA ASP A 114 13.84 -10.00 5.94
C ASP A 114 14.39 -8.61 6.28
N SER A 115 15.18 -8.01 5.38
CA SER A 115 15.77 -6.69 5.57
C SER A 115 15.34 -5.74 4.45
N ASN A 116 15.04 -4.51 4.80
CA ASN A 116 14.78 -3.42 3.87
C ASN A 116 15.87 -2.33 3.91
N THR A 117 16.96 -2.53 4.65
CA THR A 117 17.98 -1.48 4.93
C THR A 117 19.43 -1.94 4.76
N SER A 118 19.72 -3.25 4.81
CA SER A 118 21.09 -3.79 4.80
C SER A 118 21.87 -3.58 3.49
N GLY A 119 21.20 -3.16 2.42
CA GLY A 119 21.80 -2.88 1.12
C GLY A 119 22.23 -1.42 0.96
N GLY A 120 21.54 -0.49 1.61
CA GLY A 120 21.84 0.94 1.59
C GLY A 120 20.72 1.79 0.99
N PRO A 121 21.01 3.07 0.67
CA PRO A 121 20.00 4.01 0.17
C PRO A 121 19.49 3.65 -1.22
N TRP A 122 18.25 4.03 -1.48
CA TRP A 122 17.60 3.98 -2.78
C TRP A 122 16.80 5.27 -2.99
N ILE A 123 17.20 6.06 -3.98
CA ILE A 123 16.54 7.33 -4.34
C ILE A 123 16.10 7.30 -5.79
N GLY A 124 15.05 8.04 -6.14
CA GLY A 124 14.61 8.15 -7.52
C GLY A 124 13.65 9.30 -7.81
N SER A 125 13.45 9.56 -9.09
CA SER A 125 12.61 10.63 -9.62
C SER A 125 12.05 10.32 -11.02
N ARG A 126 10.94 10.97 -11.38
CA ARG A 126 10.30 10.92 -12.71
C ARG A 126 9.89 12.30 -13.22
#